data_AF-A0A954FYP1-F1
#
_entry.id   AF-A0A954FYP1-F1
#
_cell.length_a   1.000
_cell.length_b   1.000
_cell.length_c   1.000
_cell.angle_alpha   90.00
_cell.angle_beta   90.00
_cell.angle_gamma   90.00
#
_symmetry.space_group_name_H-M   'P 1'
#
loop_
_entity.id
_entity.type
_entity.pdbx_description
1 polymer ?
#
loop_
_entity_poly.entity_id
_entity_poly.type
_entity_poly.pdbx_seq_one_letter_code
_entity_poly.pdbx_strand_id
1 'polypeptide(L)'
;MKTPRLTTIVSSLTILAALVCSALDVSAQKNSLPDFFNQKAAAVASPGKKAEISVSLLPQNAKAGDTVTLSLAMIIPEGSYTYSTNPTFGGATKFVIEESKGLTPVDQHFNADHPPKTVFEPLFGQEIDKYTKHVIWSRRFKVNADVKNPADVLIKGQMLYQVCDSKNCVPSQYTFTATLSGKQESAPLSFKTVPERRSKPDPVELTFDLAPAITDPEKLVQLTITMTLDKDFHTFALDQDKKNAGLPTHIELFKLEGLKPVSKQFIASPEPKAETHFEYAQRTHYDKVVWSREFERIPGASGIGVEGKLTYQICNTGSCRPPLPVTFQLGDLTNATPVAMSSLDELKATDDTDDDAIIITSDDTNQTLSSYLFLAFLGGLILNVMPCVLPVVAIKVMSFVQQAGESRMRIFLLNIFYSLGVVTVFLCLASLAVFAGLGWGGLFQSTKFNVVMACIVYAMGLSMLGVFEIPVPGMVGSAAGGQQKEGLTGAFLTGILATLLATPCSGPFLGPVLAWSV
;
A
#
# COMPACT_ATOMS: atom_id res chain seq x y z
N MET A 1 -34.12 -76.79 17.29
CA MET A 1 -34.69 -76.96 15.93
C MET A 1 -34.83 -75.57 15.33
N LYS A 2 -33.78 -75.03 14.72
CA LYS A 2 -33.36 -75.06 13.29
C LYS A 2 -34.18 -74.13 12.37
N THR A 3 -33.69 -72.90 12.28
CA THR A 3 -33.73 -71.97 11.15
C THR A 3 -32.54 -72.22 10.20
N PRO A 4 -32.70 -72.03 8.87
CA PRO A 4 -31.66 -71.39 8.01
C PRO A 4 -32.32 -70.46 6.96
N ARG A 5 -31.71 -69.48 6.24
CA ARG A 5 -30.43 -69.26 5.52
C ARG A 5 -30.26 -67.72 5.39
N LEU A 6 -29.13 -67.01 5.51
CA LEU A 6 -27.77 -67.04 4.93
C LEU A 6 -27.66 -66.76 3.42
N THR A 7 -26.69 -65.90 3.06
CA THR A 7 -26.24 -65.38 1.74
C THR A 7 -27.14 -64.29 1.12
N THR A 8 -26.68 -63.08 0.79
CA THR A 8 -25.48 -62.74 -0.01
C THR A 8 -25.12 -61.24 0.14
N ILE A 9 -23.83 -60.91 -0.09
CA ILE A 9 -23.28 -59.60 -0.48
C ILE A 9 -22.91 -58.62 0.66
N VAL A 10 -21.77 -58.95 1.28
CA VAL A 10 -20.78 -57.97 1.72
C VAL A 10 -20.13 -57.41 0.46
N SER A 11 -20.47 -56.19 0.10
CA SER A 11 -19.78 -55.38 -0.89
C SER A 11 -19.88 -53.93 -0.43
N SER A 12 -18.78 -53.19 -0.59
CA SER A 12 -18.74 -51.73 -0.52
C SER A 12 -18.49 -51.11 0.86
N LEU A 13 -17.47 -51.57 1.59
CA LEU A 13 -16.79 -50.72 2.57
C LEU A 13 -15.33 -51.12 2.84
N THR A 14 -14.53 -51.35 1.79
CA THR A 14 -13.09 -51.64 1.91
C THR A 14 -12.32 -51.27 0.63
N ILE A 15 -12.48 -50.03 0.14
CA ILE A 15 -11.57 -49.44 -0.85
C ILE A 15 -11.38 -47.95 -0.53
N LEU A 16 -10.52 -47.65 0.45
CA LEU A 16 -9.73 -46.41 0.48
C LEU A 16 -8.62 -46.48 1.55
N ALA A 17 -7.80 -47.53 1.49
CA ALA A 17 -6.62 -47.66 2.35
C ALA A 17 -5.56 -48.56 1.69
N ALA A 18 -4.93 -48.09 0.61
CA ALA A 18 -3.63 -48.55 0.11
C ALA A 18 -3.18 -47.67 -1.07
N LEU A 19 -1.87 -47.42 -1.17
CA LEU A 19 -1.14 -46.46 -2.03
C LEU A 19 -1.23 -45.01 -1.50
N VAL A 20 -0.19 -44.41 -0.91
CA VAL A 20 1.24 -44.44 -1.31
C VAL A 20 2.14 -44.27 -0.06
N CYS A 21 2.94 -45.31 0.25
CA CYS A 21 4.29 -45.19 0.83
C CYS A 21 5.20 -44.56 -0.24
N SER A 22 6.22 -43.73 0.01
CA SER A 22 7.48 -44.02 0.73
C SER A 22 8.30 -42.72 0.65
N ALA A 23 8.96 -42.23 1.71
CA ALA A 23 10.40 -42.37 1.99
C ALA A 23 10.86 -41.00 2.55
N LEU A 24 11.79 -40.80 3.48
CA LEU A 24 12.67 -41.62 4.31
C LEU A 24 13.18 -40.70 5.44
N ASP A 25 13.62 -41.35 6.52
CA ASP A 25 14.38 -40.98 7.72
C ASP A 25 15.16 -39.64 7.79
N VAL A 26 15.32 -39.10 9.01
CA VAL A 26 16.57 -39.16 9.79
C VAL A 26 16.43 -38.42 11.14
N SER A 27 16.83 -39.12 12.19
CA SER A 27 16.97 -38.74 13.60
C SER A 27 18.08 -37.69 13.83
N ALA A 28 17.90 -36.78 14.80
CA ALA A 28 18.95 -36.42 15.78
C ALA A 28 18.42 -35.45 16.85
N GLN A 29 18.59 -35.85 18.10
CA GLN A 29 18.20 -35.16 19.33
C GLN A 29 19.42 -34.46 19.95
N LYS A 30 19.32 -33.17 20.34
CA LYS A 30 20.05 -32.65 21.51
C LYS A 30 19.54 -31.30 22.05
N ASN A 31 19.05 -31.39 23.28
CA ASN A 31 19.09 -30.48 24.43
C ASN A 31 18.87 -28.97 24.23
N SER A 32 17.67 -28.50 24.61
CA SER A 32 17.44 -27.15 25.11
C SER A 32 17.02 -27.17 26.58
N LEU A 33 17.62 -26.26 27.36
CA LEU A 33 17.24 -25.88 28.73
C LEU A 33 15.90 -25.10 28.71
N PRO A 34 15.14 -25.06 29.82
CA PRO A 34 13.73 -24.67 29.81
C PRO A 34 13.50 -23.16 29.60
N ASP A 35 12.63 -22.86 28.64
CA ASP A 35 12.02 -21.56 28.35
C ASP A 35 11.16 -21.05 29.53
N PHE A 36 11.45 -19.83 29.98
CA PHE A 36 10.76 -19.13 31.07
C PHE A 36 9.58 -18.25 30.62
N PHE A 37 9.21 -18.25 29.33
CA PHE A 37 8.12 -17.41 28.83
C PHE A 37 7.20 -18.21 27.91
N ASN A 38 6.11 -18.70 28.50
CA ASN A 38 5.04 -19.42 27.82
C ASN A 38 4.17 -18.43 27.03
N GLN A 39 4.44 -18.25 25.73
CA GLN A 39 3.43 -17.78 24.77
C GLN A 39 3.71 -18.32 23.36
N LYS A 40 2.84 -19.23 22.94
CA LYS A 40 2.77 -19.79 21.59
C LYS A 40 2.30 -18.70 20.61
N ALA A 41 3.16 -18.29 19.68
CA ALA A 41 2.77 -17.52 18.50
C ALA A 41 3.74 -17.78 17.33
N ALA A 42 3.19 -18.17 16.19
CA ALA A 42 3.75 -17.85 14.87
C ALA A 42 2.59 -17.89 13.87
N ALA A 43 1.85 -16.78 13.82
CA ALA A 43 0.94 -16.46 12.73
C ALA A 43 1.72 -15.78 11.60
N VAL A 44 1.38 -16.16 10.38
CA VAL A 44 1.89 -15.64 9.11
C VAL A 44 1.56 -14.15 8.98
N ALA A 45 2.58 -13.33 8.73
CA ALA A 45 2.47 -11.88 8.58
C ALA A 45 1.95 -11.48 7.20
N SER A 46 0.97 -10.55 7.15
CA SER A 46 0.54 -9.78 5.96
C SER A 46 0.94 -8.30 6.11
N PRO A 47 1.04 -7.51 5.02
CA PRO A 47 1.86 -6.30 4.96
C PRO A 47 1.08 -5.02 5.32
N GLY A 48 1.19 -4.54 6.55
CA GLY A 48 0.76 -3.17 6.94
C GLY A 48 1.72 -2.09 6.42
N LYS A 49 1.30 -0.82 6.35
CA LYS A 49 2.17 0.34 6.03
C LYS A 49 3.40 0.33 6.93
N LYS A 50 4.55 -0.08 6.39
CA LYS A 50 5.81 -0.14 7.14
C LYS A 50 6.53 1.19 7.01
N ALA A 51 7.09 1.69 8.11
CA ALA A 51 8.10 2.73 8.02
C ALA A 51 9.30 2.18 7.23
N GLU A 52 9.84 2.98 6.31
CA GLU A 52 11.09 2.62 5.63
C GLU A 52 12.24 2.90 6.61
N ILE A 53 12.96 1.84 6.99
CA ILE A 53 14.07 1.94 7.94
C ILE A 53 15.35 1.52 7.24
N SER A 54 16.37 2.35 7.37
CA SER A 54 17.72 2.05 6.91
C SER A 54 18.71 2.12 8.06
N VAL A 55 19.71 1.24 8.02
CA VAL A 55 20.80 1.18 8.99
C VAL A 55 22.12 1.48 8.30
N SER A 56 22.98 2.24 8.97
CA SER A 56 24.34 2.50 8.50
C SER A 56 25.32 2.54 9.66
N LEU A 57 26.54 2.07 9.43
CA LEU A 57 27.65 2.15 10.37
C LEU A 57 28.80 2.87 9.65
N LEU A 58 29.05 4.12 10.00
CA LEU A 58 29.99 4.98 9.28
C LEU A 58 31.05 5.58 10.22
N PRO A 59 32.28 5.84 9.76
CA PRO A 59 32.76 5.63 8.39
C PRO A 59 33.16 4.16 8.12
N GLN A 60 32.95 3.68 6.89
CA GLN A 60 33.20 2.28 6.48
C GLN A 60 34.70 1.88 6.44
N ASN A 61 35.59 2.87 6.41
CA ASN A 61 37.04 2.72 6.37
C ASN A 61 37.70 2.92 7.75
N ALA A 62 36.92 2.99 8.83
CA ALA A 62 37.42 3.21 10.18
C ALA A 62 38.46 2.15 10.60
N LYS A 63 39.54 2.62 11.22
CA LYS A 63 40.63 1.81 11.75
C LYS A 63 40.47 1.59 13.25
N ALA A 64 41.28 0.68 13.78
CA ALA A 64 41.39 0.47 15.23
C ALA A 64 41.65 1.80 15.96
N GLY A 65 40.81 2.13 16.94
CA GLY A 65 40.86 3.38 17.69
C GLY A 65 39.94 4.49 17.17
N ASP A 66 39.45 4.41 15.93
CA ASP A 66 38.55 5.41 15.35
C ASP A 66 37.14 5.30 15.95
N THR A 67 36.37 6.39 15.82
CA THR A 67 34.97 6.41 16.22
C THR A 67 34.08 6.20 15.01
N VAL A 68 33.16 5.25 15.11
CA VAL A 68 32.10 4.99 14.13
C VAL A 68 30.74 5.33 14.74
N THR A 69 29.81 5.76 13.91
CA THR A 69 28.44 6.11 14.26
C THR A 69 27.50 5.09 13.63
N LEU A 70 26.75 4.39 14.49
CA LEU A 70 25.61 3.60 14.07
C LEU A 70 24.40 4.53 13.95
N SER A 71 23.82 4.63 12.75
CA SER A 71 22.63 5.44 12.49
C SER A 71 21.49 4.57 11.99
N LEU A 72 20.32 4.72 12.61
CA LEU A 72 19.05 4.14 12.17
C LEU A 72 18.14 5.28 11.72
N ALA A 73 17.94 5.40 10.42
CA ALA A 73 17.06 6.39 9.83
C ALA A 73 15.69 5.75 9.57
N MET A 74 14.64 6.38 10.10
CA MET A 74 13.25 5.98 9.90
C MET A 74 12.51 7.07 9.12
N ILE A 75 11.92 6.68 7.99
CA ILE A 75 10.98 7.51 7.23
C ILE A 75 9.57 7.09 7.63
N ILE A 76 8.81 8.04 8.15
CA ILE A 76 7.48 7.84 8.72
C ILE A 76 6.45 8.26 7.65
N PRO A 77 5.48 7.40 7.30
CA PRO A 77 4.44 7.74 6.33
C PRO A 77 3.68 9.03 6.69
N GLU A 78 3.21 9.77 5.67
CA GLU A 78 2.38 10.96 5.90
C GLU A 78 1.16 10.64 6.77
N GLY A 79 0.87 11.52 7.73
CA GLY A 79 -0.23 11.34 8.70
C GLY A 79 0.09 10.36 9.84
N SER A 80 1.27 9.74 9.84
CA SER A 80 1.74 8.89 10.93
C SER A 80 2.84 9.56 11.75
N TYR A 81 3.04 9.02 12.95
CA TYR A 81 4.09 9.40 13.88
C TYR A 81 4.71 8.16 14.54
N THR A 82 5.89 8.33 15.11
CA THR A 82 6.49 7.36 16.01
C THR A 82 6.85 8.03 17.33
N TYR A 83 6.95 7.25 18.40
CA TYR A 83 7.27 7.77 19.71
C TYR A 83 8.78 7.95 19.89
N SER A 84 9.15 8.88 20.75
CA SER A 84 10.56 9.10 21.11
C SER A 84 11.15 7.93 21.90
N THR A 85 12.42 8.03 22.26
CA THR A 85 13.14 7.08 23.11
C THR A 85 12.95 7.33 24.61
N ASN A 86 12.05 8.24 25.00
CA ASN A 86 11.85 8.64 26.38
C ASN A 86 11.28 7.48 27.22
N PRO A 87 12.00 7.00 28.26
CA PRO A 87 11.62 5.79 28.99
C PRO A 87 10.39 5.96 29.90
N THR A 88 9.91 7.20 30.11
CA THR A 88 8.71 7.47 30.92
C THR A 88 7.43 6.93 30.27
N PHE A 89 7.45 6.67 28.97
CA PHE A 89 6.32 6.15 28.22
C PHE A 89 6.52 4.69 27.78
N GLY A 90 5.55 3.83 28.10
CA GLY A 90 5.63 2.39 27.80
C GLY A 90 5.74 2.04 26.31
N GLY A 91 5.21 2.90 25.44
CA GLY A 91 5.25 2.76 23.97
C GLY A 91 6.47 3.40 23.29
N ALA A 92 7.44 3.89 24.06
CA ALA A 92 8.64 4.53 23.52
C ALA A 92 9.46 3.60 22.61
N THR A 93 10.11 4.19 21.61
CA THR A 93 11.04 3.49 20.72
C THR A 93 12.24 3.00 21.53
N LYS A 94 12.57 1.71 21.42
CA LYS A 94 13.65 1.07 22.18
C LYS A 94 14.67 0.44 21.24
N PHE A 95 15.94 0.63 21.56
CA PHE A 95 17.06 0.01 20.85
C PHE A 95 17.70 -1.04 21.74
N VAL A 96 17.80 -2.27 21.23
CA VAL A 96 18.46 -3.39 21.90
C VAL A 96 19.67 -3.79 21.07
N ILE A 97 20.88 -3.61 21.60
CA ILE A 97 22.10 -4.13 20.99
C ILE A 97 22.34 -5.53 21.52
N GLU A 98 22.31 -6.52 20.65
CA GLU A 98 22.50 -7.93 20.99
C GLU A 98 23.99 -8.31 20.95
N GLU A 99 24.70 -7.78 19.96
CA GLU A 99 26.11 -8.08 19.70
C GLU A 99 26.81 -6.81 19.18
N SER A 100 27.98 -6.49 19.72
CA SER A 100 28.83 -5.36 19.27
C SER A 100 30.30 -5.80 19.19
N LYS A 101 30.57 -6.76 18.31
CA LYS A 101 31.90 -7.35 18.15
C LYS A 101 32.87 -6.31 17.57
N GLY A 102 33.98 -6.10 18.26
CA GLY A 102 35.02 -5.13 17.85
C GLY A 102 34.66 -3.67 18.10
N LEU A 103 33.55 -3.39 18.79
CA LEU A 103 33.08 -2.04 19.11
C LEU A 103 32.90 -1.86 20.62
N THR A 104 33.21 -0.67 21.11
CA THR A 104 32.88 -0.24 22.47
C THR A 104 31.98 0.98 22.42
N PRO A 105 30.84 1.01 23.13
CA PRO A 105 29.95 2.16 23.10
C PRO A 105 30.63 3.38 23.72
N VAL A 106 30.60 4.50 23.00
CA VAL A 106 31.05 5.81 23.51
C VAL A 106 29.89 6.53 24.19
N ASP A 107 28.74 6.50 23.54
CA ASP A 107 27.51 7.09 24.07
C ASP A 107 26.68 6.03 24.82
N GLN A 108 26.02 6.45 25.90
CA GLN A 108 25.17 5.57 26.70
C GLN A 108 23.84 5.26 25.99
N HIS A 109 23.29 6.22 25.24
CA HIS A 109 21.97 6.13 24.62
C HIS A 109 22.05 6.50 23.13
N PHE A 110 20.98 6.17 22.39
CA PHE A 110 20.77 6.70 21.04
C PHE A 110 20.24 8.13 21.13
N ASN A 111 20.84 9.03 20.34
CA ASN A 111 20.43 10.42 20.22
C ASN A 111 19.66 10.61 18.91
N ALA A 112 18.50 11.27 18.97
CA ALA A 112 17.80 11.70 17.77
C ALA A 112 18.51 12.91 17.14
N ASP A 113 18.39 13.05 15.83
CA ASP A 113 18.97 14.14 15.04
C ASP A 113 18.31 15.50 15.30
N HIS A 114 17.05 15.52 15.73
CA HIS A 114 16.31 16.72 16.12
C HIS A 114 15.42 16.44 17.34
N PRO A 115 15.00 17.47 18.11
CA PRO A 115 14.12 17.25 19.26
C PRO A 115 12.72 16.81 18.82
N PRO A 116 12.05 15.94 19.60
CA PRO A 116 10.69 15.50 19.29
C PRO A 116 9.67 16.63 19.49
N LYS A 117 8.50 16.50 18.87
CA LYS A 117 7.35 17.36 19.16
C LYS A 117 6.58 16.78 20.35
N THR A 118 6.56 17.51 21.46
CA THR A 118 5.78 17.13 22.65
C THR A 118 4.31 17.53 22.43
N VAL A 119 3.40 16.55 22.56
CA VAL A 119 1.96 16.75 22.39
C VAL A 119 1.24 16.09 23.56
N PHE A 120 0.30 16.79 24.18
CA PHE A 120 -0.56 16.20 25.20
C PHE A 120 -1.47 15.15 24.58
N GLU A 121 -1.40 13.91 25.08
CA GLU A 121 -2.20 12.79 24.57
C GLU A 121 -3.32 12.47 25.56
N PRO A 122 -4.58 12.83 25.26
CA PRO A 122 -5.71 12.66 26.18
C PRO A 122 -5.92 11.20 26.59
N LEU A 123 -5.62 10.25 25.71
CA LEU A 123 -5.76 8.81 25.99
C LEU A 123 -4.82 8.33 27.10
N PHE A 124 -3.64 8.93 27.23
CA PHE A 124 -2.66 8.56 28.24
C PHE A 124 -2.55 9.59 29.37
N GLY A 125 -3.27 10.71 29.28
CA GLY A 125 -3.30 11.75 30.30
C GLY A 125 -1.95 12.41 30.58
N GLN A 126 -1.03 12.40 29.61
CA GLN A 126 0.32 12.94 29.76
C GLN A 126 0.84 13.53 28.45
N GLU A 127 1.89 14.34 28.56
CA GLU A 127 2.64 14.83 27.41
C GLU A 127 3.51 13.71 26.83
N ILE A 128 3.44 13.52 25.51
CA ILE A 128 4.17 12.49 24.80
C ILE A 128 4.98 13.10 23.67
N ASP A 129 6.23 12.70 23.62
CA ASP A 129 7.20 13.08 22.60
C ASP A 129 7.02 12.24 21.33
N LYS A 130 6.74 12.89 20.20
CA LYS A 130 6.46 12.27 18.91
C LYS A 130 7.38 12.80 17.82
N TYR A 131 7.76 11.93 16.89
CA TYR A 131 8.42 12.29 15.62
C TYR A 131 7.45 12.09 14.46
N THR A 132 7.51 12.98 13.47
CA THR A 132 6.71 12.93 12.24
C THR A 132 7.62 13.12 11.04
N LYS A 133 7.22 12.60 9.87
CA LYS A 133 7.99 12.64 8.60
C LYS A 133 9.25 11.77 8.63
N HIS A 134 10.20 12.05 9.51
CA HIS A 134 11.43 11.27 9.66
C HIS A 134 12.05 11.45 11.04
N VAL A 135 12.95 10.56 11.41
CA VAL A 135 13.84 10.68 12.57
C VAL A 135 15.03 9.76 12.37
N ILE A 136 16.18 10.19 12.86
CA ILE A 136 17.43 9.44 12.78
C ILE A 136 18.00 9.31 14.18
N TRP A 137 18.10 8.07 14.63
CA TRP A 137 18.75 7.77 15.90
C TRP A 137 20.18 7.33 15.64
N SER A 138 21.11 8.05 16.26
CA SER A 138 22.54 7.80 16.14
C SER A 138 23.15 7.43 17.49
N ARG A 139 24.13 6.53 17.46
CA ARG A 139 24.94 6.18 18.64
C ARG A 139 26.38 5.93 18.21
N ARG A 140 27.32 6.56 18.92
CA ARG A 140 28.75 6.40 18.61
C ARG A 140 29.37 5.20 19.33
N PHE A 141 30.28 4.55 18.63
CA PHE A 141 31.08 3.43 19.09
C PHE A 141 32.54 3.65 18.70
N LYS A 142 33.45 3.18 19.54
CA LYS A 142 34.88 3.18 19.26
C LYS A 142 35.29 1.82 18.73
N VAL A 143 36.05 1.77 17.65
CA VAL A 143 36.63 0.53 17.12
C VAL A 143 37.73 0.08 18.05
N ASN A 144 37.63 -1.15 18.55
CA ASN A 144 38.57 -1.65 19.55
C ASN A 144 39.98 -1.82 18.95
N ALA A 145 41.00 -1.72 19.80
CA ALA A 145 42.40 -1.76 19.39
C ALA A 145 42.84 -3.15 18.84
N ASP A 146 42.12 -4.20 19.17
CA ASP A 146 42.37 -5.59 18.75
C ASP A 146 41.83 -5.94 17.36
N VAL A 147 41.03 -5.04 16.75
CA VAL A 147 40.50 -5.21 15.40
C VAL A 147 41.61 -5.04 14.36
N LYS A 148 41.96 -6.13 13.67
CA LYS A 148 42.98 -6.13 12.60
C LYS A 148 42.39 -5.92 11.20
N ASN A 149 41.16 -6.38 10.96
CA ASN A 149 40.45 -6.23 9.70
C ASN A 149 39.08 -5.57 9.96
N PRO A 150 38.72 -4.47 9.27
CA PRO A 150 37.40 -3.84 9.43
C PRO A 150 36.23 -4.82 9.24
N ALA A 151 36.37 -5.80 8.35
CA ALA A 151 35.34 -6.83 8.11
C ALA A 151 34.99 -7.68 9.35
N ASP A 152 35.85 -7.70 10.37
CA ASP A 152 35.60 -8.41 11.63
C ASP A 152 34.68 -7.63 12.59
N VAL A 153 34.41 -6.35 12.29
CA VAL A 153 33.53 -5.48 13.06
C VAL A 153 32.09 -5.73 12.67
N LEU A 154 31.27 -6.01 13.68
CA LEU A 154 29.88 -6.40 13.52
C LEU A 154 29.05 -5.84 14.67
N ILE A 155 27.95 -5.19 14.34
CA ILE A 155 26.93 -4.80 15.29
C ILE A 155 25.58 -5.38 14.88
N LYS A 156 24.94 -6.08 15.80
CA LYS A 156 23.59 -6.62 15.65
C LYS A 156 22.69 -6.08 16.74
N GLY A 157 21.45 -5.83 16.38
CA GLY A 157 20.46 -5.40 17.33
C GLY A 157 19.07 -5.36 16.73
N GLN A 158 18.15 -4.89 17.56
CA GLN A 158 16.76 -4.72 17.21
C GLN A 158 16.29 -3.34 17.64
N MET A 159 15.50 -2.70 16.78
CA MET A 159 14.73 -1.51 17.10
C MET A 159 13.27 -1.93 17.28
N LEU A 160 12.74 -1.75 18.49
CA LEU A 160 11.33 -1.91 18.82
C LEU A 160 10.68 -0.54 18.71
N TYR A 161 9.71 -0.39 17.82
CA TYR A 161 9.08 0.89 17.55
C TYR A 161 7.58 0.71 17.31
N GLN A 162 6.86 1.80 17.28
CA GLN A 162 5.46 1.82 16.89
C GLN A 162 5.26 2.88 15.83
N VAL A 163 4.51 2.55 14.78
CA VAL A 163 4.01 3.54 13.82
C VAL A 163 2.55 3.76 14.16
N CYS A 164 2.22 4.98 14.54
CA CYS A 164 0.90 5.37 14.98
C CYS A 164 0.29 6.38 14.03
N ASP A 165 -1.02 6.29 13.85
CA ASP A 165 -1.86 7.35 13.30
C ASP A 165 -2.80 7.86 14.40
N SER A 166 -3.81 8.66 14.04
CA SER A 166 -4.78 9.21 15.00
C SER A 166 -5.63 8.17 15.76
N LYS A 167 -5.66 6.91 15.31
CA LYS A 167 -6.56 5.87 15.84
C LYS A 167 -5.86 4.57 16.20
N ASN A 168 -4.78 4.23 15.50
CA ASN A 168 -4.10 2.95 15.59
C ASN A 168 -2.61 3.14 15.85
N CYS A 169 -2.03 2.24 16.63
CA CYS A 169 -0.58 2.12 16.81
C CYS A 169 -0.18 0.69 16.48
N VAL A 170 0.66 0.53 15.47
CA VAL A 170 1.16 -0.79 15.06
C VAL A 170 2.55 -0.99 15.67
N PRO A 171 2.70 -1.83 16.70
CA PRO A 171 4.02 -2.21 17.21
C PRO A 171 4.75 -3.05 16.16
N SER A 172 6.01 -2.73 15.95
CA SER A 172 6.88 -3.38 14.97
C SER A 172 8.30 -3.51 15.52
N GLN A 173 9.03 -4.46 14.96
CA GLN A 173 10.45 -4.65 15.26
C GLN A 173 11.25 -4.65 13.96
N TYR A 174 12.42 -4.03 14.01
CA TYR A 174 13.38 -4.03 12.91
C TYR A 174 14.72 -4.57 13.42
N THR A 175 15.05 -5.78 12.98
CA THR A 175 16.36 -6.38 13.25
C THR A 175 17.36 -5.82 12.25
N PHE A 176 18.50 -5.34 12.75
CA PHE A 176 19.56 -4.81 11.92
C PHE A 176 20.88 -5.53 12.18
N THR A 177 21.69 -5.59 11.13
CA THR A 177 23.06 -6.05 11.18
C THR A 177 23.89 -5.10 10.35
N ALA A 178 24.94 -4.51 10.93
CA ALA A 178 25.85 -3.64 10.22
C ALA A 178 27.30 -4.09 10.45
N THR A 179 28.10 -4.04 9.39
CA THR A 179 29.52 -4.38 9.40
C THR A 179 30.34 -3.24 8.80
N LEU A 180 31.64 -3.22 9.06
CA LEU A 180 32.57 -2.38 8.32
C LEU A 180 33.14 -3.19 7.16
N SER A 181 32.94 -2.76 5.92
CA SER A 181 33.42 -3.50 4.74
C SER A 181 34.88 -3.20 4.40
N GLY A 182 35.47 -2.12 4.95
CA GLY A 182 36.82 -1.67 4.63
C GLY A 182 37.01 -1.20 3.17
N LYS A 183 35.95 -1.27 2.34
CA LYS A 183 35.89 -0.80 0.96
C LYS A 183 34.95 0.38 0.86
N GLN A 184 35.40 1.40 0.14
CA GLN A 184 34.70 2.64 -0.15
C GLN A 184 33.76 2.39 -1.35
N GLU A 185 32.45 2.37 -1.13
CA GLU A 185 31.46 2.15 -2.20
C GLU A 185 31.23 3.49 -2.92
N SER A 186 32.03 3.75 -3.95
CA SER A 186 31.90 4.94 -4.79
C SER A 186 30.95 4.64 -5.96
N ALA A 187 29.82 5.33 -6.02
CA ALA A 187 28.94 5.34 -7.18
C ALA A 187 29.46 6.33 -8.24
N PRO A 188 29.17 6.10 -9.54
CA PRO A 188 29.52 7.09 -10.57
C PRO A 188 28.82 8.43 -10.28
N LEU A 189 29.46 9.55 -10.62
CA LEU A 189 28.88 10.89 -10.50
C LEU A 189 27.82 11.19 -11.57
N SER A 190 27.72 10.32 -12.58
CA SER A 190 26.71 10.37 -13.63
C SER A 190 26.35 8.95 -14.05
N PHE A 191 25.06 8.62 -14.10
CA PHE A 191 24.61 7.38 -14.72
C PHE A 191 23.23 7.54 -15.36
N LYS A 192 22.96 6.64 -16.31
CA LYS A 192 21.71 6.57 -17.07
C LYS A 192 21.05 5.22 -16.83
N THR A 193 19.73 5.21 -16.69
CA THR A 193 18.95 3.98 -16.45
C THR A 193 17.58 4.06 -17.11
N VAL A 194 17.05 2.90 -17.50
CA VAL A 194 15.68 2.73 -17.97
C VAL A 194 14.97 1.85 -16.93
N PRO A 195 14.07 2.41 -16.11
CA PRO A 195 13.35 1.64 -15.09
C PRO A 195 12.51 0.52 -15.71
N GLU A 196 12.26 -0.55 -14.96
CA GLU A 196 11.41 -1.65 -15.42
C GLU A 196 10.16 -1.80 -14.55
N ARG A 197 9.03 -2.14 -15.18
CA ARG A 197 7.79 -2.55 -14.51
C ARG A 197 7.45 -3.98 -14.89
N ARG A 198 7.40 -4.86 -13.90
CA ARG A 198 7.12 -6.31 -14.12
C ARG A 198 8.03 -6.88 -15.23
N SER A 199 9.33 -6.56 -15.17
CA SER A 199 10.37 -6.99 -16.11
C SER A 199 10.18 -6.50 -17.57
N LYS A 200 9.47 -5.39 -17.76
CA LYS A 200 9.39 -4.67 -19.03
C LYS A 200 9.93 -3.25 -18.87
N PRO A 201 10.76 -2.74 -19.80
CA PRO A 201 11.22 -1.36 -19.78
C PRO A 201 10.04 -0.39 -19.74
N ASP A 202 10.13 0.61 -18.85
CA ASP A 202 9.22 1.74 -18.83
C ASP A 202 9.58 2.69 -19.99
N PRO A 203 8.63 3.44 -20.58
CA PRO A 203 8.86 4.36 -21.69
C PRO A 203 9.43 5.68 -21.17
N VAL A 204 10.45 5.56 -20.32
CA VAL A 204 11.11 6.64 -19.61
C VAL A 204 12.59 6.30 -19.48
N GLU A 205 13.43 7.27 -19.80
CA GLU A 205 14.86 7.19 -19.59
C GLU A 205 15.29 8.25 -18.56
N LEU A 206 15.95 7.79 -17.50
CA LEU A 206 16.40 8.63 -16.40
C LEU A 206 17.92 8.80 -16.47
N THR A 207 18.39 10.03 -16.32
CA THR A 207 19.81 10.37 -16.16
C THR A 207 19.99 11.13 -14.86
N PHE A 208 20.93 10.69 -14.03
CA PHE A 208 21.27 11.29 -12.76
C PHE A 208 22.69 11.82 -12.83
N ASP A 209 22.88 13.11 -12.55
CA ASP A 209 24.16 13.80 -12.66
C ASP A 209 24.44 14.63 -11.41
N LEU A 210 25.65 14.53 -10.88
CA LEU A 210 26.16 15.36 -9.80
C LEU A 210 27.44 16.06 -10.29
N ALA A 211 27.36 17.37 -10.54
CA ALA A 211 28.43 18.14 -11.16
C ALA A 211 28.58 19.53 -10.51
N PRO A 212 29.80 20.12 -10.50
CA PRO A 212 31.07 19.57 -10.99
C PRO A 212 31.71 18.54 -10.04
N ALA A 213 32.50 17.62 -10.61
CA ALA A 213 33.02 16.45 -9.91
C ALA A 213 34.10 16.74 -8.84
N ILE A 214 35.02 17.70 -9.05
CA ILE A 214 36.17 17.93 -8.14
C ILE A 214 36.81 19.34 -8.27
N THR A 215 36.49 20.17 -9.27
CA THR A 215 37.47 21.16 -9.76
C THR A 215 37.62 22.50 -9.03
N ASP A 216 36.83 22.87 -8.02
CA ASP A 216 37.13 24.06 -7.19
C ASP A 216 36.47 24.00 -5.78
N PRO A 217 37.14 24.45 -4.72
CA PRO A 217 36.64 24.42 -3.33
C PRO A 217 35.57 25.48 -2.98
N GLU A 218 35.09 26.28 -3.92
CA GLU A 218 34.10 27.36 -3.67
C GLU A 218 32.89 27.35 -4.62
N LYS A 219 32.64 26.26 -5.37
CA LYS A 219 31.53 26.20 -6.33
C LYS A 219 30.33 25.43 -5.82
N LEU A 220 29.16 25.94 -6.19
CA LEU A 220 27.87 25.24 -6.11
C LEU A 220 27.96 23.91 -6.89
N VAL A 221 27.57 22.83 -6.23
CA VAL A 221 27.38 21.50 -6.82
C VAL A 221 25.90 21.36 -7.14
N GLN A 222 25.58 21.00 -8.38
CA GLN A 222 24.22 20.80 -8.85
C GLN A 222 23.93 19.31 -9.00
N LEU A 223 22.86 18.86 -8.34
CA LEU A 223 22.22 17.58 -8.63
C LEU A 223 21.20 17.80 -9.73
N THR A 224 21.32 17.06 -10.82
CA THR A 224 20.41 17.11 -11.96
C THR A 224 19.81 15.74 -12.20
N ILE A 225 18.48 15.68 -12.24
CA ILE A 225 17.70 14.48 -12.58
C ILE A 225 16.98 14.79 -13.87
N THR A 226 17.41 14.17 -14.96
CA THR A 226 16.79 14.31 -16.28
C THR A 226 15.90 13.13 -16.55
N MET A 227 14.63 13.38 -16.86
CA MET A 227 13.70 12.38 -17.34
C MET A 227 13.31 12.68 -18.78
N THR A 228 13.53 11.71 -19.66
CA THR A 228 13.06 11.75 -21.05
C THR A 228 11.92 10.74 -21.20
N LEU A 229 10.79 11.18 -21.72
CA LEU A 229 9.59 10.37 -21.93
C LEU A 229 9.39 10.10 -23.42
N ASP A 230 8.81 8.94 -23.75
CA ASP A 230 8.31 8.70 -25.11
C ASP A 230 7.16 9.66 -25.45
N LYS A 231 6.96 9.94 -26.75
CA LYS A 231 6.07 10.99 -27.29
C LYS A 231 4.62 10.98 -26.81
N ASP A 232 4.11 9.84 -26.37
CA ASP A 232 2.71 9.68 -25.93
C ASP A 232 2.55 9.73 -24.39
N PHE A 233 3.66 9.89 -23.66
CA PHE A 233 3.67 9.87 -22.21
C PHE A 233 3.97 11.26 -21.64
N HIS A 234 3.31 11.57 -20.53
CA HIS A 234 3.62 12.71 -19.69
C HIS A 234 3.79 12.26 -18.25
N THR A 235 4.50 13.09 -17.48
CA THR A 235 4.56 13.00 -16.03
C THR A 235 3.94 14.24 -15.39
N PHE A 236 3.83 14.25 -14.07
CA PHE A 236 3.27 15.34 -13.31
C PHE A 236 4.35 16.19 -12.63
N ALA A 237 4.04 17.46 -12.41
CA ALA A 237 4.88 18.39 -11.69
C ALA A 237 5.08 17.98 -10.22
N LEU A 238 6.10 18.57 -9.59
CA LEU A 238 6.36 18.40 -8.15
C LEU A 238 5.23 18.97 -7.27
N ASP A 239 4.51 19.96 -7.79
CA ASP A 239 3.42 20.70 -7.15
C ASP A 239 2.03 20.32 -7.70
N GLN A 240 1.90 19.20 -8.40
CA GLN A 240 0.61 18.71 -8.91
C GLN A 240 -0.37 18.45 -7.76
N ASP A 241 -1.60 18.95 -7.91
CA ASP A 241 -2.66 18.65 -6.95
C ASP A 241 -3.03 17.16 -7.04
N LYS A 242 -2.79 16.45 -5.93
CA LYS A 242 -3.09 15.04 -5.72
C LYS A 242 -4.59 14.72 -5.77
N LYS A 243 -5.47 15.71 -5.68
CA LYS A 243 -6.93 15.54 -5.81
C LYS A 243 -7.38 15.41 -7.27
N ASN A 244 -6.53 15.77 -8.23
CA ASN A 244 -6.82 15.72 -9.66
C ASN A 244 -6.34 14.39 -10.29
N ALA A 245 -6.48 14.24 -11.61
CA ALA A 245 -6.31 12.95 -12.31
C ALA A 245 -4.86 12.37 -12.38
N GLY A 246 -3.92 12.86 -11.57
CA GLY A 246 -2.55 12.36 -11.50
C GLY A 246 -1.84 12.70 -10.19
N LEU A 247 -0.86 11.87 -9.81
CA LEU A 247 -0.07 12.03 -8.58
C LEU A 247 1.20 12.85 -8.84
N PRO A 248 1.60 13.74 -7.92
CA PRO A 248 2.81 14.53 -8.05
C PRO A 248 4.08 13.68 -8.09
N THR A 249 5.10 14.19 -8.78
CA THR A 249 6.44 13.61 -8.73
C THR A 249 7.11 13.96 -7.41
N HIS A 250 7.68 12.97 -6.73
CA HIS A 250 8.36 13.14 -5.45
C HIS A 250 9.85 12.81 -5.59
N ILE A 251 10.71 13.70 -5.12
CA ILE A 251 12.16 13.51 -5.07
C ILE A 251 12.62 13.67 -3.63
N GLU A 252 13.11 12.57 -3.05
CA GLU A 252 13.59 12.51 -1.68
C GLU A 252 15.10 12.25 -1.68
N LEU A 253 15.82 12.94 -0.81
CA LEU A 253 17.24 12.70 -0.57
C LEU A 253 17.40 12.07 0.80
N PHE A 254 18.15 10.97 0.87
CA PHE A 254 18.36 10.19 2.09
C PHE A 254 19.72 10.44 2.71
N LYS A 255 20.78 10.58 1.89
CA LYS A 255 22.14 10.88 2.37
C LYS A 255 22.84 11.92 1.50
N LEU A 256 23.64 12.76 2.14
CA LEU A 256 24.53 13.74 1.52
C LEU A 256 25.91 13.60 2.12
N GLU A 257 26.93 13.47 1.27
CA GLU A 257 28.33 13.53 1.65
C GLU A 257 28.94 14.82 1.13
N GLY A 258 29.58 15.60 2.00
CA GLY A 258 30.30 16.81 1.62
C GLY A 258 29.43 17.92 0.99
N LEU A 259 28.10 17.84 1.12
CA LEU A 259 27.14 18.74 0.48
C LEU A 259 26.15 19.33 1.49
N LYS A 260 25.93 20.64 1.41
CA LYS A 260 24.94 21.39 2.17
C LYS A 260 23.89 21.96 1.19
N PRO A 261 22.59 21.74 1.38
CA PRO A 261 21.57 22.25 0.45
C PRO A 261 21.47 23.78 0.48
N VAL A 262 21.49 24.42 -0.70
CA VAL A 262 21.32 25.87 -0.87
C VAL A 262 19.86 26.23 -1.14
N SER A 263 19.17 25.43 -1.94
CA SER A 263 17.75 25.61 -2.25
C SER A 263 16.86 24.60 -1.51
N LYS A 264 15.64 25.04 -1.18
CA LYS A 264 14.63 24.24 -0.45
C LYS A 264 14.01 23.14 -1.33
N GLN A 265 13.84 23.43 -2.61
CA GLN A 265 13.08 22.59 -3.55
C GLN A 265 13.89 22.36 -4.84
N PHE A 266 13.54 21.28 -5.53
CA PHE A 266 13.98 21.05 -6.89
C PHE A 266 13.26 22.02 -7.83
N ILE A 267 13.99 22.56 -8.80
CA ILE A 267 13.44 23.41 -9.84
C ILE A 267 13.28 22.54 -11.09
N ALA A 268 12.10 22.54 -11.69
CA ALA A 268 11.82 21.83 -12.93
C ALA A 268 12.06 22.74 -14.14
N SER A 269 12.74 22.22 -15.16
CA SER A 269 12.93 22.88 -16.45
C SER A 269 12.67 21.88 -17.60
N PRO A 270 11.80 22.20 -18.58
CA PRO A 270 10.96 23.39 -18.66
C PRO A 270 9.89 23.44 -17.57
N GLU A 271 9.29 24.62 -17.34
CA GLU A 271 8.14 24.74 -16.44
C GLU A 271 6.98 23.81 -16.87
N PRO A 272 6.21 23.27 -15.93
CA PRO A 272 5.12 22.37 -16.25
C PRO A 272 4.02 23.09 -17.05
N LYS A 273 3.46 22.39 -18.04
CA LYS A 273 2.30 22.88 -18.78
C LYS A 273 1.07 22.71 -17.91
N ALA A 274 0.36 23.81 -17.66
CA ALA A 274 -0.94 23.77 -17.01
C ALA A 274 -2.01 23.46 -18.06
N GLU A 275 -2.65 22.30 -17.97
CA GLU A 275 -3.73 21.85 -18.83
C GLU A 275 -4.99 21.60 -18.01
N THR A 276 -6.14 21.98 -18.55
CA THR A 276 -7.43 21.70 -17.93
C THR A 276 -8.15 20.67 -18.78
N HIS A 277 -8.33 19.48 -18.21
CA HIS A 277 -9.09 18.40 -18.83
C HIS A 277 -10.41 18.27 -18.09
N PHE A 278 -11.51 18.71 -18.73
CA PHE A 278 -12.84 18.86 -18.10
C PHE A 278 -12.80 19.80 -16.88
N GLU A 279 -12.97 19.27 -15.66
CA GLU A 279 -12.96 20.03 -14.40
C GLU A 279 -11.63 19.92 -13.64
N TYR A 280 -10.67 19.14 -14.13
CA TYR A 280 -9.41 18.88 -13.41
C TYR A 280 -8.26 19.68 -14.02
N ALA A 281 -7.58 20.46 -13.17
CA ALA A 281 -6.34 21.14 -13.53
C ALA A 281 -5.14 20.21 -13.33
N GLN A 282 -4.32 20.07 -14.36
CA GLN A 282 -3.12 19.25 -14.35
C GLN A 282 -1.92 20.11 -14.73
N ARG A 283 -0.78 19.82 -14.10
CA ARG A 283 0.52 20.42 -14.34
C ARG A 283 1.45 19.30 -14.78
N THR A 284 1.71 19.23 -16.08
CA THR A 284 2.35 18.07 -16.71
C THR A 284 3.63 18.46 -17.45
N HIS A 285 4.55 17.51 -17.54
CA HIS A 285 5.74 17.61 -18.36
C HIS A 285 5.70 16.54 -19.47
N TYR A 286 5.99 16.97 -20.68
CA TYR A 286 6.08 16.15 -21.88
C TYR A 286 7.51 16.12 -22.39
N ASP A 287 7.86 15.07 -23.14
CA ASP A 287 9.13 14.85 -23.82
C ASP A 287 10.35 14.77 -22.89
N LYS A 288 10.65 15.84 -22.17
CA LYS A 288 11.80 15.95 -21.27
C LYS A 288 11.52 16.91 -20.13
N VAL A 289 11.89 16.51 -18.92
CA VAL A 289 11.96 17.37 -17.74
C VAL A 289 13.30 17.19 -17.05
N VAL A 290 13.86 18.29 -16.57
CA VAL A 290 15.11 18.33 -15.82
C VAL A 290 14.80 18.94 -14.45
N TRP A 291 14.98 18.16 -13.39
CA TRP A 291 14.92 18.66 -12.03
C TRP A 291 16.32 18.94 -11.52
N SER A 292 16.59 20.19 -11.16
CA SER A 292 17.89 20.61 -10.63
C SER A 292 17.77 21.12 -9.20
N ARG A 293 18.76 20.79 -8.37
CA ARG A 293 18.92 21.34 -7.02
C ARG A 293 20.38 21.66 -6.74
N GLU A 294 20.62 22.81 -6.13
CA GLU A 294 21.97 23.30 -5.84
C GLU A 294 22.38 23.05 -4.38
N PHE A 295 23.65 22.73 -4.21
CA PHE A 295 24.31 22.42 -2.95
C PHE A 295 25.62 23.20 -2.85
N GLU A 296 25.95 23.65 -1.66
CA GLU A 296 27.25 24.20 -1.31
C GLU A 296 28.14 23.06 -0.83
N ARG A 297 29.39 23.02 -1.29
CA ARG A 297 30.34 22.01 -0.84
C ARG A 297 30.85 22.36 0.56
N ILE A 298 30.86 21.37 1.46
CA ILE A 298 31.42 21.55 2.81
C ILE A 298 32.96 21.62 2.70
N PRO A 299 33.61 22.69 3.21
CA PRO A 299 35.07 22.80 3.22
C PRO A 299 35.72 21.63 3.95
N GLY A 300 36.71 20.98 3.31
CA GLY A 300 37.44 19.84 3.88
C GLY A 300 36.82 18.46 3.64
N ALA A 301 35.67 18.36 2.94
CA ALA A 301 35.10 17.07 2.57
C ALA A 301 35.95 16.34 1.50
N SER A 302 36.26 15.06 1.76
CA SER A 302 37.09 14.21 0.90
C SER A 302 36.40 13.82 -0.42
N GLY A 303 35.08 13.88 -0.46
CA GLY A 303 34.26 13.58 -1.64
C GLY A 303 32.94 14.33 -1.62
N ILE A 304 32.15 14.14 -2.68
CA ILE A 304 30.75 14.55 -2.75
C ILE A 304 29.92 13.31 -3.07
N GLY A 305 28.73 13.22 -2.47
CA GLY A 305 27.84 12.12 -2.74
C GLY A 305 26.39 12.41 -2.35
N VAL A 306 25.47 11.77 -3.06
CA VAL A 306 24.04 11.90 -2.85
C VAL A 306 23.37 10.54 -3.00
N GLU A 307 22.51 10.19 -2.05
CA GLU A 307 21.59 9.05 -2.13
C GLU A 307 20.16 9.55 -2.04
N GLY A 308 19.27 9.05 -2.89
CA GLY A 308 17.87 9.47 -2.92
C GLY A 308 16.92 8.52 -3.64
N LYS A 309 15.65 8.91 -3.71
CA LYS A 309 14.57 8.20 -4.38
C LYS A 309 13.73 9.18 -5.20
N LEU A 310 13.55 8.87 -6.47
CA LEU A 310 12.59 9.51 -7.36
C LEU A 310 11.35 8.62 -7.44
N THR A 311 10.19 9.14 -7.09
CA THR A 311 8.90 8.46 -7.29
C THR A 311 8.08 9.26 -8.28
N TYR A 312 7.72 8.65 -9.40
CA TYR A 312 7.01 9.33 -10.47
C TYR A 312 5.83 8.49 -10.98
N GLN A 313 4.85 9.19 -11.54
CA GLN A 313 3.75 8.60 -12.29
C GLN A 313 3.80 9.05 -13.75
N ILE A 314 3.47 8.14 -14.68
CA ILE A 314 3.30 8.48 -16.09
C ILE A 314 1.92 8.08 -16.56
N CYS A 315 1.36 8.92 -17.43
CA CYS A 315 0.10 8.67 -18.09
C CYS A 315 0.23 8.88 -19.59
N ASN A 316 -0.58 8.15 -20.35
CA ASN A 316 -0.83 8.39 -21.76
C ASN A 316 -2.31 8.72 -21.97
N THR A 317 -2.76 8.81 -23.23
CA THR A 317 -4.14 9.14 -23.59
C THR A 317 -5.13 8.14 -22.98
N GLY A 318 -5.72 8.51 -21.84
CA GLY A 318 -6.77 7.76 -21.15
C GLY A 318 -6.30 6.65 -20.21
N SER A 319 -4.99 6.46 -19.98
CA SER A 319 -4.53 5.51 -18.96
C SER A 319 -3.30 6.00 -18.19
N CYS A 320 -3.32 5.80 -16.88
CA CYS A 320 -2.21 6.10 -15.99
C CYS A 320 -1.62 4.80 -15.46
N ARG A 321 -0.29 4.72 -15.46
CA ARG A 321 0.40 3.61 -14.82
C ARG A 321 0.58 3.91 -13.32
N PRO A 322 0.71 2.91 -12.43
CA PRO A 322 0.95 3.14 -11.00
C PRO A 322 2.25 3.92 -10.73
N PRO A 323 2.43 4.62 -9.60
CA PRO A 323 3.70 5.24 -9.26
C PRO A 323 4.85 4.24 -9.20
N LEU A 324 6.02 4.61 -9.71
CA LEU A 324 7.23 3.78 -9.69
C LEU A 324 8.35 4.49 -8.90
N PRO A 325 8.84 3.91 -7.80
CA PRO A 325 10.02 4.42 -7.11
C PRO A 325 11.31 3.94 -7.79
N VAL A 326 12.27 4.84 -7.94
CA VAL A 326 13.62 4.61 -8.47
C VAL A 326 14.62 5.19 -7.50
N THR A 327 15.46 4.33 -6.91
CA THR A 327 16.55 4.76 -6.01
C THR A 327 17.79 5.09 -6.83
N PHE A 328 18.56 6.07 -6.37
CA PHE A 328 19.81 6.49 -7.00
C PHE A 328 20.88 6.80 -5.95
N GLN A 329 22.13 6.55 -6.33
CA GLN A 329 23.32 6.86 -5.57
C GLN A 329 24.35 7.46 -6.52
N LEU A 330 24.93 8.59 -6.14
CA LEU A 330 25.93 9.31 -6.92
C LEU A 330 27.13 9.65 -6.03
N GLY A 331 28.32 9.51 -6.58
CA GLY A 331 29.56 9.91 -5.92
C GLY A 331 29.94 9.03 -4.73
N ASP A 332 30.69 9.62 -3.81
CA ASP A 332 31.21 8.94 -2.63
C ASP A 332 30.24 9.12 -1.47
N LEU A 333 29.64 8.03 -0.98
CA LEU A 333 28.68 8.06 0.13
C LEU A 333 29.30 7.64 1.48
N THR A 334 30.62 7.64 1.59
CA THR A 334 31.28 6.92 2.68
C THR A 334 31.35 7.60 4.03
N ASN A 335 31.23 8.93 4.08
CA ASN A 335 30.89 9.64 5.32
C ASN A 335 29.50 10.30 5.25
N ALA A 336 28.66 9.86 4.30
CA ALA A 336 27.42 10.56 3.99
C ALA A 336 26.54 10.69 5.23
N THR A 337 26.27 11.94 5.59
CA THR A 337 25.31 12.27 6.63
C THR A 337 23.90 12.09 6.09
N PRO A 338 23.00 11.42 6.82
CA PRO A 338 21.63 11.35 6.36
C PRO A 338 20.96 12.73 6.40
N VAL A 339 20.15 13.04 5.39
CA VAL A 339 19.71 14.41 5.00
C VAL A 339 18.83 15.11 6.04
N ALA A 340 18.41 14.40 7.08
CA ALA A 340 17.72 14.98 8.22
C ALA A 340 18.54 16.05 8.97
N MET A 341 19.84 16.18 8.71
CA MET A 341 20.75 16.98 9.53
C MET A 341 21.06 18.43 9.05
N SER A 342 20.44 19.01 8.01
CA SER A 342 20.90 20.36 7.56
C SER A 342 19.91 21.30 6.85
N SER A 343 18.60 21.06 6.78
CA SER A 343 17.72 22.02 6.04
C SER A 343 16.33 22.30 6.58
N LEU A 344 15.98 21.84 7.79
CA LEU A 344 14.63 22.07 8.33
C LEU A 344 14.59 22.83 9.66
N ASP A 345 15.71 23.03 10.36
CA ASP A 345 15.72 23.84 11.58
C ASP A 345 15.71 25.35 11.34
N GLU A 346 16.05 25.81 10.13
CA GLU A 346 15.95 27.24 9.75
C GLU A 346 14.65 27.59 9.02
N LEU A 347 13.67 26.69 8.98
CA LEU A 347 12.42 26.87 8.23
C LEU A 347 11.13 26.94 9.05
N LYS A 348 11.21 26.92 10.38
CA LYS A 348 10.04 26.89 11.28
C LYS A 348 9.42 28.26 11.60
N ALA A 349 9.78 29.33 10.91
CA ALA A 349 9.11 30.61 11.06
C ALA A 349 8.16 30.83 9.87
N THR A 350 6.84 30.80 10.14
CA THR A 350 5.69 31.03 9.24
C THR A 350 5.37 29.82 8.35
N ASP A 351 4.18 29.22 8.36
CA ASP A 351 2.83 29.77 8.53
C ASP A 351 1.84 28.68 9.00
N ASP A 352 0.87 29.09 9.81
CA ASP A 352 -0.25 28.30 10.35
C ASP A 352 -1.48 28.38 9.42
N THR A 353 -2.39 27.40 9.58
CA THR A 353 -3.87 27.42 9.41
C THR A 353 -4.49 26.40 8.43
N ASP A 354 -5.19 25.42 9.03
CA ASP A 354 -6.61 25.01 8.84
C ASP A 354 -7.22 24.93 7.42
N ASP A 355 -8.10 23.99 7.05
CA ASP A 355 -8.62 22.73 7.59
C ASP A 355 -9.48 22.07 6.46
N ASP A 356 -10.05 20.91 6.75
CA ASP A 356 -11.18 20.25 6.05
C ASP A 356 -10.89 19.32 4.86
N ALA A 357 -10.62 18.05 5.20
CA ALA A 357 -10.84 16.92 4.31
C ALA A 357 -11.82 15.93 4.95
N ILE A 358 -13.03 15.84 4.39
CA ILE A 358 -13.86 14.62 4.51
C ILE A 358 -13.15 13.54 3.70
N ILE A 359 -12.27 12.78 4.35
CA ILE A 359 -11.65 11.58 3.78
C ILE A 359 -12.47 10.38 4.24
N ILE A 360 -13.09 9.68 3.29
CA ILE A 360 -13.53 8.30 3.53
C ILE A 360 -12.25 7.46 3.62
N THR A 361 -11.75 7.31 4.84
CA THR A 361 -10.64 6.43 5.18
C THR A 361 -11.11 4.99 5.15
N SER A 362 -10.52 4.15 4.32
CA SER A 362 -10.55 2.70 4.48
C SER A 362 -9.66 2.33 5.67
N ASP A 363 -10.28 2.13 6.85
CA ASP A 363 -9.65 1.60 8.06
C ASP A 363 -9.48 0.08 7.91
N ASP A 364 -8.23 -0.40 7.75
CA ASP A 364 -7.87 -1.81 7.89
C ASP A 364 -7.89 -2.19 9.38
N THR A 365 -9.11 -2.35 9.91
CA THR A 365 -9.33 -3.00 11.20
C THR A 365 -9.07 -4.50 11.03
N ASN A 366 -8.67 -5.21 12.09
CA ASN A 366 -8.81 -6.68 12.18
C ASN A 366 -10.31 -7.02 12.12
N GLN A 367 -10.89 -6.97 10.92
CA GLN A 367 -12.28 -7.30 10.67
C GLN A 367 -12.37 -8.82 10.77
N THR A 368 -12.80 -9.29 11.94
CA THR A 368 -13.30 -10.65 12.11
C THR A 368 -14.33 -10.95 11.02
N LEU A 369 -14.50 -12.22 10.63
CA LEU A 369 -15.54 -12.62 9.66
C LEU A 369 -16.91 -12.01 10.01
N SER A 370 -17.18 -11.84 11.32
CA SER A 370 -18.34 -11.14 11.88
C SER A 370 -18.47 -9.69 11.39
N SER A 371 -17.39 -8.93 11.35
CA SER A 371 -17.42 -7.53 10.91
C SER A 371 -17.57 -7.41 9.39
N TYR A 372 -16.97 -8.31 8.60
CA TYR A 372 -17.26 -8.37 7.16
C TYR A 372 -18.72 -8.77 6.89
N LEU A 373 -19.27 -9.71 7.67
CA LEU A 373 -20.69 -10.06 7.57
C LEU A 373 -21.59 -8.88 7.95
N PHE A 374 -21.19 -8.10 8.96
CA PHE A 374 -21.90 -6.91 9.40
C PHE A 374 -21.83 -5.78 8.37
N LEU A 375 -20.66 -5.53 7.78
CA LEU A 375 -20.46 -4.56 6.70
C LEU A 375 -21.16 -4.99 5.41
N ALA A 376 -21.13 -6.28 5.05
CA ALA A 376 -21.86 -6.82 3.91
C ALA A 376 -23.38 -6.72 4.13
N PHE A 377 -23.85 -6.96 5.35
CA PHE A 377 -25.24 -6.76 5.74
C PHE A 377 -25.65 -5.28 5.64
N LEU A 378 -24.81 -4.37 6.13
CA LEU A 378 -25.06 -2.93 6.07
C LEU A 378 -25.01 -2.40 4.64
N GLY A 379 -24.04 -2.86 3.83
CA GLY A 379 -23.94 -2.58 2.41
C GLY A 379 -25.16 -3.10 1.65
N GLY A 380 -25.62 -4.32 1.95
CA GLY A 380 -26.87 -4.86 1.42
C GLY A 380 -28.08 -4.00 1.76
N LEU A 381 -28.16 -3.48 3.00
CA LEU A 381 -29.24 -2.59 3.42
C LEU A 381 -29.20 -1.24 2.70
N ILE A 382 -28.02 -0.66 2.51
CA ILE A 382 -27.83 0.61 1.76
C ILE A 382 -28.20 0.43 0.28
N LEU A 383 -27.82 -0.69 -0.34
CA LEU A 383 -28.16 -0.98 -1.73
C LEU A 383 -29.67 -1.10 -1.98
N ASN A 384 -30.47 -1.42 -0.95
CA ASN A 384 -31.94 -1.40 -1.05
C ASN A 384 -32.52 0.01 -1.11
N VAL A 385 -31.79 1.03 -0.65
CA VAL A 385 -32.22 2.46 -0.68
C VAL A 385 -31.86 3.13 -2.01
N MET A 386 -31.13 2.43 -2.89
CA MET A 386 -30.78 2.98 -4.20
C MET A 386 -32.02 3.06 -5.12
N PRO A 387 -32.18 4.17 -5.87
CA PRO A 387 -33.40 4.44 -6.64
C PRO A 387 -33.69 3.40 -7.73
N CYS A 388 -32.70 2.60 -8.13
CA CYS A 388 -32.84 1.56 -9.16
C CYS A 388 -33.27 0.19 -8.61
N VAL A 389 -33.27 -0.02 -7.29
CA VAL A 389 -33.65 -1.28 -6.64
C VAL A 389 -35.12 -1.26 -6.18
N LEU A 390 -35.67 -0.07 -5.95
CA LEU A 390 -37.07 0.16 -5.58
C LEU A 390 -38.09 -0.53 -6.51
N PRO A 391 -37.95 -0.51 -7.85
CA PRO A 391 -38.91 -1.17 -8.74
C PRO A 391 -38.96 -2.68 -8.56
N VAL A 392 -37.81 -3.31 -8.33
CA VAL A 392 -37.69 -4.78 -8.15
C VAL A 392 -38.23 -5.20 -6.78
N VAL A 393 -37.99 -4.38 -5.75
CA VAL A 393 -38.53 -4.61 -4.40
C VAL A 393 -40.05 -4.56 -4.40
N ALA A 394 -40.66 -3.58 -5.09
CA ALA A 394 -42.11 -3.45 -5.19
C ALA A 394 -42.76 -4.70 -5.82
N ILE A 395 -42.17 -5.23 -6.89
CA ILE A 395 -42.64 -6.46 -7.55
C ILE A 395 -42.53 -7.66 -6.60
N LYS A 396 -41.44 -7.78 -5.84
CA LYS A 396 -41.28 -8.88 -4.89
C LYS A 396 -42.23 -8.79 -3.69
N VAL A 397 -42.55 -7.58 -3.22
CA VAL A 397 -43.58 -7.37 -2.19
C VAL A 397 -44.94 -7.86 -2.68
N MET A 398 -45.32 -7.60 -3.94
CA MET A 398 -46.56 -8.13 -4.50
C MET A 398 -46.55 -9.67 -4.60
N SER A 399 -45.41 -10.28 -4.92
CA SER A 399 -45.20 -11.74 -4.87
C SER A 399 -45.38 -12.31 -3.45
N PHE A 400 -44.90 -11.62 -2.41
CA PHE A 400 -45.13 -12.03 -1.01
C PHE A 400 -46.60 -11.90 -0.58
N VAL A 401 -47.29 -10.85 -1.02
CA VAL A 401 -48.73 -10.67 -0.74
C VAL A 401 -49.54 -11.81 -1.37
N GLN A 402 -49.17 -12.26 -2.57
CA GLN A 402 -49.80 -13.43 -3.21
C GLN A 402 -49.44 -14.78 -2.55
N GLN A 403 -48.35 -14.85 -1.79
CA GLN A 403 -47.86 -16.05 -1.11
C GLN A 403 -48.30 -16.20 0.36
N ALA A 404 -49.09 -15.25 0.87
CA ALA A 404 -49.53 -15.21 2.28
C ALA A 404 -50.42 -16.41 2.75
N GLY A 405 -50.68 -17.39 1.87
CA GLY A 405 -51.40 -18.64 2.18
C GLY A 405 -50.64 -19.95 1.90
N GLU A 406 -49.35 -19.90 1.53
CA GLU A 406 -48.53 -21.07 1.18
C GLU A 406 -47.70 -21.61 2.37
N SER A 407 -47.20 -22.86 2.26
CA SER A 407 -46.43 -23.49 3.33
C SER A 407 -45.08 -22.80 3.55
N ARG A 408 -44.70 -22.58 4.83
CA ARG A 408 -43.44 -21.91 5.21
C ARG A 408 -42.19 -22.52 4.54
N MET A 409 -42.22 -23.83 4.31
CA MET A 409 -41.12 -24.57 3.68
C MET A 409 -40.98 -24.26 2.18
N ARG A 410 -42.10 -24.03 1.47
CA ARG A 410 -42.06 -23.64 0.06
C ARG A 410 -41.54 -22.22 -0.13
N ILE A 411 -41.91 -21.29 0.75
CA ILE A 411 -41.42 -19.92 0.74
C ILE A 411 -39.89 -19.90 0.98
N PHE A 412 -39.39 -20.69 1.93
CA PHE A 412 -37.95 -20.80 2.18
C PHE A 412 -37.17 -21.34 0.97
N LEU A 413 -37.70 -22.39 0.34
CA LEU A 413 -37.11 -22.98 -0.87
C LEU A 413 -37.06 -21.99 -2.05
N LEU A 414 -38.10 -21.20 -2.27
CA LEU A 414 -38.11 -20.17 -3.31
C LEU A 414 -37.02 -19.10 -3.08
N ASN A 415 -36.80 -18.67 -1.84
CA ASN A 415 -35.76 -17.69 -1.50
C ASN A 415 -34.32 -18.22 -1.67
N ILE A 416 -34.09 -19.52 -1.41
CA ILE A 416 -32.81 -20.17 -1.68
C ILE A 416 -32.49 -20.16 -3.17
N PHE A 417 -33.45 -20.58 -4.00
CA PHE A 417 -33.25 -20.64 -5.46
C PHE A 417 -33.05 -19.25 -6.07
N TYR A 418 -33.75 -18.24 -5.55
CA TYR A 418 -33.51 -16.84 -5.90
C TYR A 418 -32.07 -16.39 -5.59
N SER A 419 -31.60 -16.65 -4.37
CA SER A 419 -30.24 -16.30 -3.95
C SER A 419 -29.17 -17.04 -4.77
N LEU A 420 -29.44 -18.31 -5.13
CA LEU A 420 -28.56 -19.11 -5.98
C LEU A 420 -28.42 -18.50 -7.38
N GLY A 421 -29.49 -17.91 -7.94
CA GLY A 421 -29.45 -17.18 -9.21
C GLY A 421 -28.50 -15.98 -9.16
N VAL A 422 -28.59 -15.18 -8.10
CA VAL A 422 -27.71 -14.01 -7.86
C VAL A 422 -26.24 -14.43 -7.77
N VAL A 423 -25.93 -15.43 -6.94
CA VAL A 423 -24.56 -15.94 -6.75
C VAL A 423 -23.99 -16.48 -8.06
N THR A 424 -24.80 -17.17 -8.87
CA THR A 424 -24.36 -17.73 -10.16
C THR A 424 -23.89 -16.65 -11.13
N VAL A 425 -24.59 -15.50 -11.20
CA VAL A 425 -24.20 -14.37 -12.05
C VAL A 425 -22.87 -13.78 -11.59
N PHE A 426 -22.69 -13.53 -10.29
CA PHE A 426 -21.42 -13.01 -9.76
C PHE A 426 -20.25 -13.96 -9.97
N LEU A 427 -20.45 -15.28 -9.81
CA LEU A 427 -19.40 -16.27 -10.09
C LEU A 427 -19.03 -16.33 -11.57
N CYS A 428 -20.00 -16.19 -12.47
CA CYS A 428 -19.75 -16.15 -13.92
C CYS A 428 -18.99 -14.87 -14.32
N LEU A 429 -19.35 -13.72 -13.75
CA LEU A 429 -18.64 -12.46 -13.99
C LEU A 429 -17.22 -12.47 -13.39
N ALA A 430 -17.03 -13.08 -12.21
CA ALA A 430 -15.73 -13.23 -11.59
C ALA A 430 -14.80 -14.15 -12.41
N SER A 431 -15.31 -15.29 -12.89
CA SER A 431 -14.51 -16.18 -13.74
C SER A 431 -14.14 -15.54 -15.07
N LEU A 432 -15.07 -14.83 -15.73
CA LEU A 432 -14.78 -14.10 -16.96
C LEU A 432 -13.70 -13.03 -16.75
N ALA A 433 -13.70 -12.34 -15.62
CA ALA A 433 -12.70 -11.32 -15.29
C ALA A 433 -11.29 -11.91 -15.15
N VAL A 434 -11.17 -13.09 -14.52
CA VAL A 434 -9.88 -13.79 -14.37
C VAL A 434 -9.34 -14.28 -15.72
N PHE A 435 -10.21 -14.79 -16.60
CA PHE A 435 -9.77 -15.34 -17.90
C PHE A 435 -9.52 -14.26 -18.97
N ALA A 436 -10.24 -13.13 -18.95
CA ALA A 436 -10.15 -12.09 -19.98
C ALA A 436 -9.14 -10.98 -19.66
N GLY A 437 -8.63 -10.89 -18.42
CA GLY A 437 -7.67 -9.85 -18.00
C GLY A 437 -8.21 -8.41 -18.11
N LEU A 438 -9.52 -8.24 -18.29
CA LEU A 438 -10.20 -6.96 -18.37
C LEU A 438 -10.54 -6.49 -16.95
N GLY A 439 -10.08 -5.30 -16.58
CA GLY A 439 -10.39 -4.69 -15.29
C GLY A 439 -11.90 -4.53 -15.09
N TRP A 440 -12.43 -5.06 -13.98
CA TRP A 440 -13.82 -4.88 -13.59
C TRP A 440 -14.12 -3.39 -13.47
N GLY A 441 -15.08 -2.88 -14.25
CA GLY A 441 -15.43 -1.46 -14.24
C GLY A 441 -15.03 -0.66 -15.49
N GLY A 442 -14.13 -1.17 -16.35
CA GLY A 442 -13.73 -0.45 -17.57
C GLY A 442 -14.91 -0.16 -18.53
N LEU A 443 -15.91 -1.06 -18.54
CA LEU A 443 -17.15 -0.86 -19.32
C LEU A 443 -18.04 0.26 -18.75
N PHE A 444 -18.10 0.39 -17.42
CA PHE A 444 -18.82 1.46 -16.71
C PHE A 444 -18.09 2.82 -16.74
N GLN A 445 -16.84 2.85 -17.20
CA GLN A 445 -16.12 4.10 -17.48
C GLN A 445 -16.37 4.61 -18.90
N SER A 446 -16.89 3.78 -19.81
CA SER A 446 -17.21 4.18 -21.17
C SER A 446 -18.48 5.04 -21.20
N THR A 447 -18.33 6.31 -21.60
CA THR A 447 -19.43 7.28 -21.73
C THR A 447 -20.58 6.74 -22.59
N LYS A 448 -20.27 5.98 -23.66
CA LYS A 448 -21.29 5.41 -24.56
C LYS A 448 -22.16 4.37 -23.86
N PHE A 449 -21.56 3.54 -23.01
CA PHE A 449 -22.27 2.49 -22.27
C PHE A 449 -23.16 3.10 -21.17
N ASN A 450 -22.64 4.08 -20.43
CA ASN A 450 -23.41 4.77 -19.37
C ASN A 450 -24.62 5.53 -19.91
N VAL A 451 -24.51 6.18 -21.07
CA VAL A 451 -25.64 6.89 -21.69
C VAL A 451 -26.74 5.91 -22.11
N VAL A 452 -26.40 4.78 -22.73
CA VAL A 452 -27.38 3.74 -23.11
C VAL A 452 -28.10 3.21 -21.86
N MET A 453 -27.33 2.97 -20.79
CA MET A 453 -27.88 2.43 -19.55
C MET A 453 -28.77 3.43 -18.82
N ALA A 454 -28.40 4.71 -18.79
CA ALA A 454 -29.23 5.78 -18.25
C ALA A 454 -30.57 5.88 -18.98
N CYS A 455 -30.59 5.74 -20.31
CA CYS A 455 -31.83 5.70 -21.10
C CYS A 455 -32.73 4.51 -20.73
N ILE A 456 -32.16 3.33 -20.49
CA ILE A 456 -32.92 2.13 -20.07
C ILE A 456 -33.55 2.35 -18.69
N VAL A 457 -32.78 2.84 -17.72
CA VAL A 457 -33.29 3.13 -16.36
C VAL A 457 -34.35 4.23 -16.40
N TYR A 458 -34.15 5.28 -17.20
CA TYR A 458 -35.12 6.35 -17.39
C TYR A 458 -36.45 5.84 -17.98
N ALA A 459 -36.38 4.96 -18.99
CA ALA A 459 -37.56 4.32 -19.58
C ALA A 459 -38.32 3.45 -18.56
N MET A 460 -37.60 2.70 -17.71
CA MET A 460 -38.21 1.92 -16.62
C MET A 460 -38.87 2.82 -15.57
N GLY A 461 -38.24 3.94 -15.22
CA GLY A 461 -38.80 4.94 -14.30
C GLY A 461 -40.09 5.57 -14.84
N LEU A 462 -40.14 5.90 -16.13
CA LEU A 462 -41.37 6.37 -16.80
C LEU A 462 -42.48 5.31 -16.79
N SER A 463 -42.13 4.03 -16.86
CA SER A 463 -43.10 2.94 -16.74
C SER A 463 -43.70 2.85 -15.32
N MET A 464 -42.88 3.04 -14.28
CA MET A 464 -43.36 3.11 -12.88
C MET A 464 -44.22 4.35 -12.60
N LEU A 465 -44.00 5.46 -13.32
CA LEU A 465 -44.85 6.65 -13.28
C LEU A 465 -46.18 6.46 -14.06
N GLY A 466 -46.41 5.28 -14.64
CA GLY A 466 -47.64 4.97 -15.37
C GLY A 466 -47.74 5.65 -16.74
N VAL A 467 -46.65 6.23 -17.25
CA VAL A 467 -46.64 6.90 -18.57
C VAL A 467 -46.73 5.87 -19.70
N PHE A 468 -46.16 4.68 -19.51
CA PHE A 468 -46.24 3.55 -20.44
C PHE A 468 -46.27 2.21 -19.67
N GLU A 469 -47.23 1.33 -19.97
CA GLU A 469 -47.23 -0.05 -19.49
C GLU A 469 -46.44 -0.92 -20.47
N ILE A 470 -45.32 -1.49 -20.01
CA ILE A 470 -44.54 -2.44 -20.81
C ILE A 470 -45.24 -3.80 -20.69
N PRO A 471 -45.83 -4.35 -21.77
CA PRO A 471 -46.40 -5.69 -21.73
C PRO A 471 -45.24 -6.68 -21.59
N VAL A 472 -44.99 -7.12 -20.35
CA VAL A 472 -43.94 -8.08 -20.04
C VAL A 472 -44.24 -9.36 -20.83
N PRO A 473 -43.34 -9.81 -21.73
CA PRO A 473 -43.57 -11.02 -22.53
C PRO A 473 -43.91 -12.19 -21.61
N GLY A 474 -44.86 -13.06 -21.97
CA GLY A 474 -45.43 -14.08 -21.07
C GLY A 474 -44.42 -15.04 -20.41
N MET A 475 -43.20 -15.18 -20.94
CA MET A 475 -42.08 -15.90 -20.30
C MET A 475 -41.37 -15.11 -19.18
N VAL A 476 -41.41 -13.78 -19.25
CA VAL A 476 -40.83 -12.84 -18.27
C VAL A 476 -41.86 -12.49 -17.20
N GLY A 477 -43.14 -12.40 -17.57
CA GLY A 477 -44.24 -12.26 -16.62
C GLY A 477 -44.32 -13.45 -15.66
N SER A 478 -44.21 -14.68 -16.17
CA SER A 478 -44.24 -15.91 -15.34
C SER A 478 -42.99 -16.11 -14.48
N ALA A 479 -41.84 -15.55 -14.86
CA ALA A 479 -40.67 -15.47 -13.99
C ALA A 479 -40.90 -14.40 -12.90
N ALA A 480 -41.28 -13.18 -13.27
CA ALA A 480 -41.29 -12.02 -12.37
C ALA A 480 -42.58 -11.79 -11.55
N GLY A 481 -43.63 -12.61 -11.70
CA GLY A 481 -44.83 -12.51 -10.84
C GLY A 481 -46.17 -12.96 -11.44
N GLY A 482 -46.18 -13.71 -12.55
CA GLY A 482 -47.38 -14.09 -13.28
C GLY A 482 -47.99 -15.38 -12.74
N GLN A 483 -49.11 -15.24 -12.01
CA GLN A 483 -50.27 -16.11 -11.71
C GLN A 483 -50.25 -17.66 -11.84
N GLN A 484 -49.19 -18.32 -12.29
CA GLN A 484 -49.03 -19.77 -12.22
C GLN A 484 -47.86 -20.08 -11.29
N LYS A 485 -48.21 -20.49 -10.06
CA LYS A 485 -47.36 -21.15 -9.05
C LYS A 485 -45.86 -20.89 -9.26
N GLU A 486 -45.29 -19.90 -8.57
CA GLU A 486 -43.83 -19.72 -8.53
C GLU A 486 -43.17 -21.09 -8.26
N GLY A 487 -42.52 -21.62 -9.30
CA GLY A 487 -41.69 -22.81 -9.23
C GLY A 487 -40.27 -22.42 -8.88
N LEU A 488 -39.49 -23.38 -8.38
CA LEU A 488 -38.08 -23.15 -8.00
C LEU A 488 -37.25 -22.56 -9.16
N THR A 489 -37.56 -22.95 -10.39
CA THR A 489 -36.92 -22.42 -11.61
C THR A 489 -37.26 -20.95 -11.88
N GLY A 490 -38.50 -20.51 -11.60
CA GLY A 490 -38.90 -19.11 -11.75
C GLY A 490 -38.20 -18.20 -10.73
N ALA A 491 -38.03 -18.69 -9.50
CA ALA A 491 -37.27 -17.99 -8.48
C ALA A 491 -35.78 -17.84 -8.86
N PHE A 492 -35.16 -18.86 -9.45
CA PHE A 492 -33.78 -18.77 -9.92
C PHE A 492 -33.60 -17.75 -11.05
N LEU A 493 -34.48 -17.77 -12.05
CA LEU A 493 -34.41 -16.85 -13.20
C LEU A 493 -34.69 -15.40 -12.79
N THR A 494 -35.57 -15.17 -11.81
CA THR A 494 -35.77 -13.82 -11.25
C THR A 494 -34.55 -13.30 -10.52
N GLY A 495 -33.81 -14.16 -9.81
CA GLY A 495 -32.53 -13.77 -9.19
C GLY A 495 -31.50 -13.30 -10.23
N ILE A 496 -31.39 -14.00 -11.36
CA ILE A 496 -30.51 -13.61 -12.46
C ILE A 496 -30.92 -12.27 -13.05
N LEU A 497 -32.21 -12.12 -13.37
CA LEU A 497 -32.74 -10.89 -13.97
C LEU A 497 -32.59 -9.69 -13.04
N ALA A 498 -32.88 -9.87 -11.75
CA ALA A 498 -32.70 -8.84 -10.73
C ALA A 498 -31.24 -8.39 -10.65
N THR A 499 -30.29 -9.33 -10.74
CA THR A 499 -28.86 -9.00 -10.69
C THR A 499 -28.44 -8.21 -11.93
N LEU A 500 -28.85 -8.63 -13.13
CA LEU A 500 -28.52 -7.93 -14.38
C LEU A 500 -29.09 -6.50 -14.41
N LEU A 501 -30.32 -6.30 -13.93
CA LEU A 501 -30.96 -4.99 -13.85
C LEU A 501 -30.36 -4.09 -12.75
N ALA A 502 -29.84 -4.68 -11.67
CA ALA A 502 -29.17 -3.94 -10.58
C ALA A 502 -27.69 -3.64 -10.85
N THR A 503 -27.03 -4.43 -11.71
CA THR A 503 -25.62 -4.22 -12.07
C THR A 503 -25.30 -2.78 -12.52
N PRO A 504 -26.14 -2.07 -13.31
CA PRO A 504 -25.83 -0.70 -13.72
C PRO A 504 -25.85 0.37 -12.62
N CYS A 505 -26.73 0.25 -11.62
CA CYS A 505 -26.75 1.21 -10.52
C CYS A 505 -25.69 0.92 -9.45
N SER A 506 -25.29 -0.35 -9.35
CA SER A 506 -24.29 -0.81 -8.36
C SER A 506 -22.87 -0.87 -8.93
N GLY A 507 -22.70 -0.85 -10.26
CA GLY A 507 -21.42 -0.95 -10.96
C GLY A 507 -20.36 0.06 -10.51
N PRO A 508 -20.67 1.37 -10.40
CA PRO A 508 -19.72 2.37 -9.92
C PRO A 508 -19.23 2.13 -8.49
N PHE A 509 -20.07 1.52 -7.64
CA PHE A 509 -19.73 1.22 -6.24
C PHE A 509 -18.98 -0.11 -6.10
N LEU A 510 -19.26 -1.07 -6.96
CA LEU A 510 -18.60 -2.39 -6.97
C LEU A 510 -17.19 -2.35 -7.57
N GLY A 511 -16.90 -1.40 -8.47
CA GLY A 511 -15.58 -1.22 -9.09
C GLY A 511 -14.43 -1.03 -8.09
N PRO A 512 -14.51 -0.04 -7.17
CA PRO A 512 -13.51 0.16 -6.12
C PRO A 512 -13.34 -1.05 -5.19
N VAL A 513 -14.46 -1.72 -4.84
CA VAL A 513 -14.46 -2.90 -3.95
C VAL A 513 -13.72 -4.08 -4.59
N LEU A 514 -13.94 -4.32 -5.88
CA LEU A 514 -13.30 -5.42 -6.60
C LEU A 514 -11.85 -5.09 -6.98
N ALA A 515 -11.53 -3.83 -7.30
CA ALA A 515 -10.17 -3.37 -7.54
C ALA A 515 -9.25 -3.50 -6.31
N TRP A 516 -9.83 -3.45 -5.11
CA TRP A 516 -9.14 -3.71 -3.85
C TRP A 516 -8.95 -5.21 -3.57
N SER A 517 -9.76 -6.09 -4.19
CA SER A 517 -9.77 -7.54 -3.94
C SER A 517 -8.87 -8.39 -4.85
N VAL A 518 -8.18 -7.77 -5.83
CA VAL A 518 -7.28 -8.44 -6.81
C VAL A 518 -5.86 -7.90 -6.71
#